data_AF-K0VY83-F1
#
_entry.id   AF-K0VY83-F1
#
_cell.length_a   1.000
_cell.length_b   1.000
_cell.length_c   1.000
_cell.angle_alpha   90.00
_cell.angle_beta   90.00
_cell.angle_gamma   90.00
#
_symmetry.space_group_name_H-M   'P 1'
#
loop_
_entity.id
_entity.type
_entity.pdbx_description
1 polymer ?
#
loop_
_entity_poly.entity_id
_entity_poly.type
_entity_poly.pdbx_seq_one_letter_code
_entity_poly.pdbx_strand_id
1 'polypeptide(L)' 'MKTSVVAHRDFRIATIDSRLYSSFLEHLGRAIYGGIYEPGHPTADEDGFRRDVLD' A
#
# COMPACT_ATOMS: atom_id res chain seq x y z
N MET A 1 17.69 -10.41 -31.32
CA MET A 1 16.27 -10.12 -31.60
C MET A 1 16.08 -8.61 -31.52
N LYS A 2 15.37 -7.97 -32.46
CA LYS A 2 15.03 -6.53 -32.39
C LYS A 2 13.55 -6.37 -32.02
N THR A 3 13.25 -5.41 -31.15
CA THR A 3 11.89 -5.05 -30.70
C THR A 3 11.69 -3.54 -30.83
N SER A 4 10.46 -3.11 -31.08
CA SER A 4 10.03 -1.71 -31.11
C SER A 4 8.79 -1.47 -30.25
N VAL A 5 8.69 -0.29 -29.64
CA VAL A 5 7.56 0.16 -28.81
C VAL A 5 7.16 1.57 -29.25
N VAL A 6 5.86 1.87 -29.27
CA VAL A 6 5.31 3.21 -29.55
C VAL A 6 4.42 3.64 -28.39
N ALA A 7 4.64 4.85 -27.86
CA ALA A 7 3.80 5.48 -26.87
C ALA A 7 3.25 6.80 -27.43
N HIS A 8 1.94 6.87 -27.67
CA HIS A 8 1.28 8.03 -28.26
C HIS A 8 0.12 8.49 -27.38
N ARG A 9 0.06 9.79 -27.06
CA ARG A 9 -0.91 10.36 -26.11
C ARG A 9 -2.37 10.11 -26.51
N ASP A 10 -2.67 10.12 -27.80
CA ASP A 10 -4.03 9.97 -28.31
C ASP A 10 -4.51 8.51 -28.33
N PHE A 11 -3.62 7.54 -28.15
CA PHE A 11 -3.96 6.11 -28.10
C PHE A 11 -4.24 5.69 -26.65
N ARG A 12 -5.26 6.30 -26.04
CA ARG A 12 -5.65 6.03 -24.65
C ARG A 12 -6.55 4.80 -24.59
N ILE A 13 -6.30 3.92 -23.62
CA ILE A 13 -7.18 2.78 -23.31
C ILE A 13 -8.27 3.22 -22.34
N ALA A 14 -7.87 3.67 -21.15
CA ALA A 14 -8.77 4.15 -20.10
C ALA A 14 -8.03 5.06 -19.10
N THR A 15 -8.77 5.75 -18.24
CA THR A 15 -8.22 6.32 -17.02
C THR A 15 -7.93 5.19 -16.04
N ILE A 16 -6.74 5.19 -15.44
CA ILE A 16 -6.38 4.19 -14.43
C ILE A 16 -7.16 4.51 -13.15
N ASP A 17 -7.89 3.52 -12.65
CA ASP A 17 -8.59 3.62 -11.38
C ASP A 17 -7.58 3.54 -10.22
N SER A 18 -7.60 4.52 -9.31
CA SER A 18 -6.68 4.56 -8.17
C SER A 18 -6.83 3.36 -7.22
N ARG A 19 -7.99 2.69 -7.23
CA ARG A 19 -8.23 1.49 -6.41
C ARG A 19 -7.37 0.30 -6.83
N LEU A 20 -6.83 0.30 -8.05
CA LEU A 20 -5.85 -0.71 -8.48
C LEU A 20 -4.55 -0.70 -7.65
N TYR A 21 -4.30 0.39 -6.93
CA TYR A 21 -3.13 0.56 -6.05
C TYR A 21 -3.43 0.33 -4.57
N SER A 22 -4.61 -0.22 -4.24
CA SER A 22 -4.98 -0.53 -2.85
C SER A 22 -4.29 -1.80 -2.35
N SER A 23 -4.24 -1.96 -1.03
CA SER A 23 -3.71 -3.15 -0.35
C SER A 23 -4.80 -3.86 0.46
N PHE A 24 -4.42 -4.93 1.16
CA PHE A 24 -5.30 -5.75 1.98
C PHE A 24 -4.67 -6.05 3.35
N LEU A 25 -5.49 -5.96 4.41
CA LEU A 25 -5.13 -6.34 5.78
C LEU A 25 -6.13 -7.39 6.28
N GLU A 26 -5.61 -8.44 6.88
CA GLU A 26 -6.38 -9.51 7.50
C GLU A 26 -5.95 -9.66 8.96
N HIS A 27 -6.85 -10.14 9.82
CA HIS A 27 -6.50 -10.56 11.18
C HIS A 27 -5.73 -11.89 11.16
N LEU A 28 -4.57 -11.89 10.49
CA LEU A 28 -3.73 -13.07 10.27
C LEU A 28 -2.28 -12.76 10.66
N GLY A 29 -1.71 -13.65 11.48
CA GLY A 29 -0.35 -13.52 11.96
C GLY A 29 -0.11 -12.19 12.65
N ARG A 30 0.80 -11.39 12.09
CA ARG A 30 1.23 -10.10 12.65
C ARG A 30 0.83 -8.90 11.78
N ALA A 31 -0.13 -9.05 10.87
CA ALA A 31 -0.59 -7.91 10.06
C ALA A 31 -1.26 -6.84 10.94
N ILE A 32 -2.10 -7.28 11.90
CA ILE A 32 -2.75 -6.40 12.89
C ILE A 32 -1.91 -6.33 14.17
N TYR A 33 -1.88 -7.43 14.94
CA TYR A 33 -1.23 -7.47 16.25
C TYR A 33 0.28 -7.66 16.11
N GLY A 34 1.07 -6.64 16.48
CA GLY A 34 2.52 -6.59 16.23
C GLY A 34 2.88 -6.19 14.79
N GLY A 35 1.91 -5.60 14.09
CA GLY A 35 2.03 -4.94 12.78
C GLY A 35 1.57 -3.51 12.90
N ILE A 36 0.41 -3.17 12.33
CA ILE A 36 -0.12 -1.79 12.42
C ILE A 36 -0.53 -1.39 13.85
N TYR A 37 -0.86 -2.37 14.71
CA TYR A 37 -1.30 -2.14 16.08
C TYR A 37 -0.38 -2.83 17.10
N GLU A 38 0.29 -2.03 17.92
CA GLU A 38 1.24 -2.48 18.94
C GLU A 38 1.39 -1.42 20.07
N PRO A 39 0.45 -1.35 21.04
CA PRO A 39 0.38 -0.26 22.02
C PRO A 39 1.62 -0.02 22.88
N GLY A 40 2.47 -1.04 23.07
CA GLY A 40 3.72 -0.91 23.84
C GLY A 40 4.92 -0.48 23.01
N HIS A 41 4.77 -0.30 21.69
CA HIS A 41 5.86 0.04 20.80
C HIS A 41 6.30 1.50 21.02
N PRO A 42 7.62 1.83 20.98
CA PRO A 42 8.10 3.19 21.22
C PRO A 42 7.54 4.26 20.26
N THR A 43 7.02 3.85 19.11
CA THR A 43 6.42 4.71 18.08
C THR A 43 4.90 4.66 18.05
N ALA A 44 4.26 3.92 18.97
CA ALA A 44 2.81 3.84 19.02
C ALA A 44 2.19 5.18 19.39
N ASP A 45 1.06 5.51 18.79
CA ASP A 45 0.23 6.64 19.20
C ASP A 45 -0.71 6.27 20.38
N GLU A 46 -1.58 7.22 20.77
CA GLU A 46 -2.51 7.06 21.90
C GLU A 46 -3.54 5.94 21.67
N ASP A 47 -3.83 5.60 20.42
CA ASP A 47 -4.73 4.51 20.03
C ASP A 47 -3.99 3.18 19.82
N GLY A 48 -2.66 3.16 19.97
CA GLY A 48 -1.81 1.98 19.84
C GLY A 48 -1.36 1.67 18.41
N PHE A 49 -1.58 2.57 17.44
CA PHE A 49 -1.10 2.39 16.06
C PHE A 49 0.36 2.82 15.93
N ARG A 50 1.13 2.03 15.17
CA ARG A 50 2.55 2.31 14.94
C ARG A 50 2.76 3.41 13.91
N ARG A 51 3.31 4.56 14.34
CA ARG A 51 3.59 5.70 13.46
C ARG A 51 4.63 5.41 12.38
N ASP A 52 5.61 4.59 12.69
CA ASP A 52 6.64 4.16 11.73
C ASP A 52 6.15 3.13 10.70
N VAL A 53 4.91 2.66 10.80
CA VAL A 53 4.23 1.89 9.74
C VAL A 53 3.33 2.80 8.88
N LEU A 54 2.93 3.97 9.40
CA LEU A 54 2.09 4.95 8.71
C LEU A 54 2.89 5.88 7.78
N ASP A 55 4.11 6.24 8.18
CA ASP A 55 5.02 7.15 7.45
C ASP A 55 5.74 6.48 6.26
#